data_AF-Q7LXT0-F1
#
_entry.id   AF-Q7LXT0-F1
#
_cell.length_a   1.000
_cell.length_b   1.000
_cell.length_c   1.000
_cell.angle_alpha   90.00
_cell.angle_beta   90.00
_cell.angle_gamma   90.00
#
_symmetry.space_group_name_H-M   'P 1'
#
loop_
_entity.id
_entity.type
_entity.pdbx_description
1 polymer ?
#
loop_
_entity_poly.entity_id
_entity_poly.type
_entity_poly.pdbx_seq_one_letter_code
_entity_poly.pdbx_strand_id
1 'polypeptide(L)'
;MNLLDYLMSLRNRKILLQSYHINAKIVLIYNITQRLYKENISVCIINYEKFLKLSIREIDQRCVEGSYVIVFEAEEASDLPIRYNLVTSFVKINKDFDDILRIDKISTNLYKAQNNAGDLFIFSVINGKVIDRKLRPIHEDIINFLREYGGEVEIRDLVNIISKKYETNRDNVRVELAFLKELGIIEVKDRKVILTQLL
;
A
#
# COMPACT_ATOMS: atom_id res chain seq x y z
N MET A 1 -10.00 0.03 8.19
CA MET A 1 -8.71 -0.14 8.90
C MET A 1 -7.63 0.56 8.10
N ASN A 2 -6.63 1.16 8.73
CA ASN A 2 -5.55 1.86 8.03
C ASN A 2 -4.33 0.95 7.79
N LEU A 3 -3.35 1.36 6.97
CA LEU A 3 -2.26 0.47 6.55
C LEU A 3 -1.39 0.00 7.73
N LEU A 4 -1.02 0.93 8.62
CA LEU A 4 -0.17 0.57 9.75
C LEU A 4 -0.91 -0.30 10.76
N ASP A 5 -2.19 -0.03 11.02
CA ASP A 5 -3.02 -0.86 11.90
C ASP A 5 -3.16 -2.28 11.33
N TYR A 6 -3.33 -2.39 10.01
CA TYR A 6 -3.34 -3.67 9.32
C TYR A 6 -2.03 -4.42 9.51
N LEU A 7 -0.88 -3.81 9.21
CA LEU A 7 0.43 -4.44 9.37
C LEU A 7 0.71 -4.85 10.81
N MET A 8 0.30 -4.03 11.79
CA MET A 8 0.43 -4.37 13.22
C MET A 8 -0.49 -5.52 13.63
N SER A 9 -1.69 -5.64 13.05
CA SER A 9 -2.60 -6.76 13.32
C SER A 9 -2.01 -8.10 12.88
N LEU A 10 -1.10 -8.08 11.90
CA LEU A 10 -0.41 -9.23 11.34
C LEU A 10 0.94 -9.51 12.00
N ARG A 11 1.31 -8.85 13.12
CA ARG A 11 2.66 -8.91 13.70
C ARG A 11 3.16 -10.33 14.04
N ASN A 12 2.25 -11.27 14.28
CA ASN A 12 2.60 -12.68 14.57
C ASN A 12 2.64 -13.58 13.32
N ARG A 13 2.50 -12.99 12.12
CA ARG A 13 2.50 -13.67 10.83
C ARG A 13 3.77 -13.36 10.04
N LYS A 14 4.01 -14.13 8.99
CA LYS A 14 5.07 -13.92 7.99
C LYS A 14 4.54 -13.08 6.84
N ILE A 15 4.96 -11.83 6.77
CA ILE A 15 4.46 -10.86 5.79
C ILE A 15 5.57 -10.51 4.82
N LEU A 16 5.24 -10.43 3.52
CA LEU A 16 6.10 -9.83 2.51
C LEU A 16 5.58 -8.44 2.10
N LEU A 17 6.40 -7.40 2.26
CA LEU A 17 6.22 -6.09 1.64
C LEU A 17 6.99 -6.06 0.32
N GLN A 18 6.27 -6.22 -0.78
CA GLN A 18 6.84 -6.20 -2.12
C GLN A 18 6.75 -4.78 -2.71
N SER A 19 7.89 -4.14 -2.98
CA SER A 19 7.91 -2.82 -3.62
C SER A 19 9.24 -2.50 -4.28
N TYR A 20 9.19 -1.84 -5.44
CA TYR A 20 10.34 -1.16 -6.05
C TYR A 20 10.69 0.17 -5.35
N HIS A 21 9.84 0.67 -4.46
CA HIS A 21 9.99 1.99 -3.86
C HIS A 21 10.67 1.93 -2.49
N ILE A 22 11.99 2.08 -2.48
CA ILE A 22 12.82 1.98 -1.27
C ILE A 22 12.39 2.92 -0.13
N ASN A 23 12.03 4.16 -0.47
CA ASN A 23 11.58 5.14 0.51
C ASN A 23 10.29 4.70 1.23
N ALA A 24 9.33 4.10 0.51
CA ALA A 24 8.11 3.58 1.12
C ALA A 24 8.42 2.43 2.11
N LYS A 25 9.30 1.50 1.72
CA LYS A 25 9.75 0.39 2.57
C LYS A 25 10.42 0.88 3.86
N ILE A 26 11.36 1.82 3.74
CA ILE A 26 12.08 2.39 4.90
C ILE A 26 11.12 3.10 5.86
N VAL A 27 10.23 3.93 5.32
CA VAL A 27 9.27 4.69 6.14
C VAL A 27 8.30 3.74 6.85
N LEU A 28 7.84 2.68 6.19
CA LEU A 28 7.00 1.65 6.81
C LEU A 28 7.75 0.94 7.94
N ILE A 29 8.98 0.46 7.70
CA ILE A 29 9.82 -0.15 8.74
C ILE A 29 9.97 0.79 9.93
N TYR A 30 10.26 2.07 9.68
CA TYR A 30 10.42 3.04 10.75
C TYR A 30 9.14 3.19 11.59
N ASN A 31 7.99 3.37 10.93
CA ASN A 31 6.70 3.56 11.62
C ASN A 31 6.25 2.28 12.35
N ILE A 32 6.48 1.10 11.79
CA ILE A 32 6.21 -0.20 12.45
C ILE A 32 7.09 -0.35 13.69
N THR A 33 8.40 -0.10 13.56
CA THR A 33 9.36 -0.19 14.65
C THR A 33 8.99 0.75 15.80
N GLN A 34 8.62 1.99 15.50
CA GLN A 34 8.15 2.94 16.51
C GLN A 34 6.88 2.48 17.24
N ARG A 35 5.98 1.75 16.57
CA ARG A 35 4.79 1.17 17.22
C ARG A 35 5.16 -0.03 18.10
N LEU A 36 6.04 -0.91 17.62
CA LEU A 36 6.54 -2.06 18.38
C LEU A 36 7.26 -1.63 19.67
N TYR A 37 8.09 -0.58 19.62
CA TYR A 37 8.75 -0.04 20.81
C TYR A 37 7.77 0.50 21.86
N LYS A 38 6.66 1.11 21.44
CA LYS A 38 5.61 1.54 22.39
C LYS A 38 4.95 0.37 23.11
N GLU A 39 5.02 -0.82 22.52
CA GLU A 39 4.54 -2.08 23.10
C GLU A 39 5.66 -2.87 23.80
N ASN A 40 6.85 -2.27 24.00
CA ASN A 40 8.05 -2.89 24.57
C ASN A 40 8.56 -4.13 23.79
N ILE A 41 8.29 -4.19 22.48
CA ILE A 41 8.77 -5.27 21.62
C ILE A 41 10.11 -4.87 21.03
N SER A 42 11.14 -5.69 21.25
CA SER A 42 12.46 -5.52 20.62
C SER A 42 12.38 -5.82 19.12
N VAL A 43 13.13 -5.06 18.30
CA VAL A 43 13.16 -5.23 16.84
C VAL A 43 14.58 -5.64 16.43
N CYS A 44 14.69 -6.65 15.57
CA CYS A 44 15.95 -7.06 14.96
C CYS A 44 15.84 -6.91 13.45
N ILE A 45 16.77 -6.19 12.82
CA ILE A 45 16.77 -5.97 11.37
C ILE A 45 17.92 -6.77 10.76
N ILE A 46 17.58 -7.82 10.01
CA ILE A 46 18.53 -8.52 9.16
C ILE A 46 18.87 -7.62 7.97
N ASN A 47 20.15 -7.54 7.61
CA ASN A 47 20.72 -6.56 6.69
C ASN A 47 20.66 -5.10 7.19
N TYR A 48 20.84 -4.89 8.51
CA TYR A 48 20.80 -3.55 9.10
C TYR A 48 21.78 -2.55 8.48
N GLU A 49 22.99 -2.98 8.10
CA GLU A 49 23.95 -2.07 7.45
C GLU A 49 23.41 -1.50 6.13
N LYS A 50 22.73 -2.34 5.32
CA LYS A 50 22.06 -1.92 4.07
C LYS A 50 20.91 -0.97 4.40
N PHE A 51 20.13 -1.28 5.44
CA PHE A 51 19.05 -0.40 5.92
C PHE A 51 19.58 0.97 6.34
N LEU A 52 20.59 1.02 7.21
CA LEU A 52 21.17 2.24 7.77
C LEU A 52 21.73 3.16 6.67
N LYS A 53 22.45 2.59 5.70
CA LYS A 53 22.99 3.32 4.54
C LYS A 53 21.89 4.02 3.73
N LEU A 54 20.72 3.37 3.59
CA LEU A 54 19.62 3.88 2.77
C LEU A 54 18.65 4.76 3.55
N SER A 55 18.48 4.53 4.85
CA SER A 55 17.53 5.27 5.70
C SER A 55 18.10 6.59 6.20
N ILE A 56 19.43 6.71 6.32
CA ILE A 56 20.14 7.85 6.93
C ILE A 56 19.75 8.07 8.41
N ARG A 57 18.92 7.18 8.97
CA ARG A 57 18.38 7.27 10.33
C ARG A 57 18.49 5.93 11.03
N GLU A 58 19.08 5.97 12.21
CA GLU A 58 19.24 4.80 13.07
C GLU A 58 17.93 4.35 13.72
N ILE A 59 17.87 3.05 13.96
CA ILE A 59 16.86 2.36 14.76
C ILE A 59 17.64 1.60 15.85
N ASP A 60 17.25 1.75 17.12
CA ASP A 60 17.84 0.99 18.24
C ASP A 60 17.43 -0.49 18.18
N GLN A 61 18.00 -1.23 17.24
CA GLN A 61 17.69 -2.64 17.06
C GLN A 61 18.36 -3.49 18.14
N ARG A 62 17.62 -4.49 18.63
CA ARG A 62 18.09 -5.48 19.60
C ARG A 62 17.73 -6.86 19.11
N CYS A 63 18.74 -7.65 18.77
CA CYS A 63 18.58 -9.02 18.27
C CYS A 63 18.70 -10.01 19.44
N VAL A 64 17.63 -10.10 20.22
CA VAL A 64 17.48 -11.05 21.34
C VAL A 64 16.41 -12.07 21.02
N GLU A 65 16.30 -13.11 21.83
CA GLU A 65 15.21 -14.07 21.71
C GLU A 65 13.85 -13.36 21.90
N GLY A 66 12.90 -13.63 20.99
CA GLY A 66 11.58 -13.00 21.00
C GLY A 66 11.49 -11.64 20.29
N SER A 67 12.58 -11.12 19.73
CA SER A 67 12.53 -9.90 18.91
C SER A 67 11.64 -10.08 17.68
N TYR A 68 10.97 -9.01 17.27
CA TYR A 68 10.31 -8.90 15.98
C TYR A 68 11.37 -8.79 14.88
N VAL A 69 11.44 -9.77 14.00
CA VAL A 69 12.51 -9.88 13.00
C VAL A 69 12.04 -9.31 11.66
N ILE A 70 12.73 -8.27 11.20
CA ILE A 70 12.55 -7.63 9.90
C ILE A 70 13.71 -8.05 9.00
N VAL A 71 13.44 -8.64 7.85
CA VAL A 71 14.45 -8.88 6.81
C VAL A 71 14.36 -7.79 5.77
N PHE A 72 15.40 -6.96 5.68
CA PHE A 72 15.44 -5.83 4.76
C PHE A 72 16.06 -6.21 3.41
N GLU A 73 15.32 -5.96 2.34
CA GLU A 73 15.72 -6.19 0.95
C GLU A 73 16.25 -7.61 0.69
N ALA A 74 15.45 -8.62 1.06
CA ALA A 74 15.70 -9.99 0.66
C ALA A 74 15.48 -10.14 -0.85
N GLU A 75 16.33 -10.91 -1.50
CA GLU A 75 16.34 -11.14 -2.95
C GLU A 75 15.88 -12.57 -3.26
N GLU A 76 16.10 -13.50 -2.34
CA GLU A 76 15.69 -14.89 -2.48
C GLU A 76 15.29 -15.55 -1.16
N ALA A 77 14.81 -16.79 -1.22
CA ALA A 77 14.32 -17.51 -0.04
C ALA A 77 15.44 -17.88 0.96
N SER A 78 16.69 -17.99 0.48
CA SER A 78 17.91 -18.27 1.25
C SER A 78 18.29 -17.11 2.17
N ASP A 79 17.92 -15.88 1.84
CA ASP A 79 18.19 -14.69 2.68
C ASP A 79 17.36 -14.69 3.98
N LEU A 80 16.36 -15.56 4.05
CA LEU A 80 15.38 -15.56 5.13
C LEU A 80 15.82 -16.49 6.26
N PRO A 81 16.02 -15.97 7.49
CA PRO A 81 16.36 -16.81 8.63
C PRO A 81 15.22 -17.77 8.99
N ILE A 82 15.47 -18.67 9.93
CA ILE A 82 14.46 -19.64 10.41
C ILE A 82 13.23 -18.90 10.99
N ARG A 83 13.45 -17.79 11.70
CA ARG A 83 12.40 -16.97 12.33
C ARG A 83 12.42 -15.56 11.74
N TYR A 84 11.32 -15.14 11.14
CA TYR A 84 11.08 -13.79 10.63
C TYR A 84 9.60 -13.43 10.72
N ASN A 85 9.30 -12.12 10.79
CA ASN A 85 7.95 -11.58 10.85
C ASN A 85 7.64 -10.74 9.61
N LEU A 86 8.54 -9.82 9.26
CA LEU A 86 8.37 -8.91 8.13
C LEU A 86 9.54 -9.05 7.17
N VAL A 87 9.25 -9.18 5.89
CA VAL A 87 10.27 -9.19 4.83
C VAL A 87 9.98 -8.03 3.89
N THR A 88 11.00 -7.27 3.51
CA THR A 88 10.89 -6.35 2.38
C THR A 88 11.66 -6.87 1.19
N SER A 89 11.10 -6.73 0.00
CA SER A 89 11.77 -7.11 -1.24
C SER A 89 11.31 -6.25 -2.41
N PHE A 90 12.15 -6.13 -3.44
CA PHE A 90 11.75 -5.59 -4.74
C PHE A 90 11.36 -6.69 -5.74
N VAL A 91 11.66 -7.96 -5.44
CA VAL A 91 11.30 -9.12 -6.27
C VAL A 91 10.24 -9.97 -5.59
N LYS A 92 9.67 -10.89 -6.36
CA LYS A 92 8.84 -11.96 -5.81
C LYS A 92 9.77 -13.02 -5.20
N ILE A 93 9.60 -13.32 -3.92
CA ILE A 93 10.32 -14.42 -3.25
C ILE A 93 9.43 -15.67 -3.31
N ASN A 94 9.97 -16.77 -3.81
CA ASN A 94 9.25 -18.05 -3.87
C ASN A 94 9.28 -18.75 -2.51
N LYS A 95 8.42 -18.31 -1.59
CA LYS A 95 8.24 -18.88 -0.24
C LYS A 95 6.81 -18.63 0.24
N ASP A 96 6.36 -19.45 1.17
CA ASP A 96 5.05 -19.26 1.79
C ASP A 96 5.11 -18.08 2.78
N PHE A 97 4.35 -17.04 2.44
CA PHE A 97 4.02 -15.91 3.29
C PHE A 97 2.54 -15.99 3.65
N ASP A 98 2.22 -15.67 4.90
CA ASP A 98 0.83 -15.60 5.35
C ASP A 98 0.08 -14.44 4.68
N ASP A 99 0.80 -13.39 4.31
CA ASP A 99 0.29 -12.30 3.48
C ASP A 99 1.38 -11.63 2.65
N ILE A 100 0.99 -11.10 1.49
CA ILE A 100 1.86 -10.36 0.58
C ILE A 100 1.18 -9.03 0.28
N LEU A 101 1.84 -7.95 0.67
CA LEU A 101 1.40 -6.60 0.39
C LEU A 101 2.26 -6.01 -0.72
N ARG A 102 1.65 -5.77 -1.88
CA ARG A 102 2.29 -5.11 -3.03
C ARG A 102 2.10 -3.62 -2.93
N ILE A 103 3.18 -2.85 -3.04
CA ILE A 103 3.17 -1.40 -2.91
C ILE A 103 3.65 -0.76 -4.21
N ASP A 104 2.75 0.00 -4.83
CA ASP A 104 2.99 0.75 -6.07
C ASP A 104 2.88 2.25 -5.82
N LYS A 105 3.67 3.04 -6.53
CA LYS A 105 3.57 4.50 -6.53
C LYS A 105 2.47 4.95 -7.47
N ILE A 106 1.60 5.82 -6.96
CA ILE A 106 0.54 6.48 -7.72
C ILE A 106 1.05 7.83 -8.23
N SER A 107 1.56 8.66 -7.32
CA SER A 107 2.08 9.98 -7.67
C SER A 107 3.16 10.43 -6.68
N THR A 108 3.56 11.70 -6.72
CA THR A 108 4.55 12.25 -5.80
C THR A 108 4.12 12.01 -4.36
N ASN A 109 4.90 11.22 -3.63
CA ASN A 109 4.65 10.83 -2.25
C ASN A 109 3.35 10.06 -2.00
N LEU A 110 2.61 9.63 -3.02
CA LEU A 110 1.37 8.87 -2.88
C LEU A 110 1.54 7.45 -3.40
N TYR A 111 1.11 6.49 -2.60
CA TYR A 111 1.26 5.06 -2.85
C TYR A 111 -0.06 4.35 -2.62
N LYS A 112 -0.20 3.21 -3.29
CA LYS A 112 -1.20 2.20 -2.95
C LYS A 112 -0.50 0.95 -2.46
N ALA A 113 -1.14 0.27 -1.52
CA ALA A 113 -0.77 -1.04 -1.04
C ALA A 113 -1.97 -1.98 -1.25
N GLN A 114 -1.74 -3.17 -1.80
CA GLN A 114 -2.78 -4.17 -1.99
C GLN A 114 -2.33 -5.53 -1.45
N ASN A 115 -3.18 -6.18 -0.65
CA ASN A 115 -2.92 -7.51 -0.11
C ASN A 115 -3.44 -8.61 -1.05
N ASN A 116 -3.19 -9.87 -0.70
CA ASN A 116 -3.67 -11.01 -1.49
C ASN A 116 -5.20 -11.17 -1.48
N ALA A 117 -5.90 -10.63 -0.47
CA ALA A 117 -7.35 -10.65 -0.40
C ALA A 117 -8.02 -9.56 -1.26
N GLY A 118 -7.24 -8.62 -1.80
CA GLY A 118 -7.71 -7.52 -2.62
C GLY A 118 -7.91 -6.20 -1.87
N ASP A 119 -7.72 -6.16 -0.56
CA ASP A 119 -7.85 -4.95 0.25
C ASP A 119 -6.85 -3.88 -0.21
N LEU A 120 -7.38 -2.68 -0.45
CA LEU A 120 -6.62 -1.54 -0.94
C LEU A 120 -6.38 -0.52 0.18
N PHE A 121 -5.12 -0.17 0.40
CA PHE A 121 -4.71 0.90 1.31
C PHE A 121 -4.04 2.01 0.52
N ILE A 122 -4.54 3.24 0.64
CA ILE A 122 -3.95 4.42 -0.02
C ILE A 122 -3.25 5.24 1.05
N PHE A 123 -1.99 5.60 0.84
CA PHE A 123 -1.22 6.33 1.83
C PHE A 123 -0.20 7.28 1.18
N SER A 124 0.14 8.34 1.90
CA SER A 124 1.22 9.24 1.55
C SER A 124 2.41 9.08 2.48
N VAL A 125 3.61 9.31 1.94
CA VAL A 125 4.85 9.43 2.71
C VAL A 125 5.23 10.90 2.80
N ILE A 126 5.04 11.53 3.95
CA ILE A 126 5.32 12.95 4.16
C ILE A 126 6.18 13.10 5.41
N ASN A 127 7.35 13.73 5.29
CA ASN A 127 8.27 13.99 6.40
C ASN A 127 8.57 12.73 7.25
N GLY A 128 8.80 11.60 6.59
CA GLY A 128 9.10 10.32 7.26
C GLY A 128 7.90 9.64 7.93
N LYS A 129 6.67 10.12 7.72
CA LYS A 129 5.44 9.56 8.28
C LYS A 129 4.56 8.96 7.18
N VAL A 130 3.89 7.86 7.54
CA VAL A 130 2.78 7.30 6.76
C VAL A 130 1.51 8.04 7.13
N ILE A 131 0.85 8.63 6.14
CA ILE A 131 -0.43 9.33 6.29
C ILE A 131 -1.45 8.64 5.42
N ASP A 132 -2.43 7.98 6.02
CA ASP A 132 -3.50 7.33 5.26
C ASP A 132 -4.32 8.36 4.49
N ARG A 133 -4.70 7.96 3.27
CA ARG A 133 -5.55 8.74 2.38
C ARG A 133 -6.85 7.98 2.16
N LYS A 134 -7.94 8.73 2.17
CA LYS A 134 -9.26 8.21 1.83
C LYS A 134 -9.64 8.64 0.44
N LEU A 135 -10.51 7.87 -0.19
CA LEU A 135 -11.21 8.32 -1.37
C LEU A 135 -12.03 9.57 -1.03
N ARG A 136 -12.12 10.49 -2.00
CA ARG A 136 -12.98 11.66 -1.88
C ARG A 136 -14.43 11.26 -2.17
N PRO A 137 -15.43 12.03 -1.71
CA PRO A 137 -16.83 11.77 -2.01
C PRO A 137 -17.10 11.56 -3.51
N ILE A 138 -16.44 12.34 -4.38
CA ILE A 138 -16.58 12.19 -5.84
C ILE A 138 -16.10 10.83 -6.35
N HIS A 139 -15.04 10.26 -5.75
CA HIS A 139 -14.56 8.93 -6.11
C HIS A 139 -15.57 7.86 -5.67
N GLU A 140 -16.10 7.98 -4.45
CA GLU A 140 -17.10 7.05 -3.91
C GLU A 140 -18.38 7.09 -4.74
N ASP A 141 -18.82 8.28 -5.15
CA ASP A 141 -19.97 8.45 -6.03
C ASP A 141 -19.75 7.86 -7.42
N ILE A 142 -18.55 7.99 -8.00
CA ILE A 142 -18.21 7.33 -9.26
C ILE A 142 -18.32 5.81 -9.11
N ILE A 143 -17.76 5.24 -8.03
CA ILE A 143 -17.79 3.79 -7.77
C ILE A 143 -19.23 3.31 -7.55
N ASN A 144 -20.01 4.02 -6.75
CA ASN A 144 -21.41 3.67 -6.49
C ASN A 144 -22.25 3.77 -7.76
N PHE A 145 -22.04 4.81 -8.57
CA PHE A 145 -22.68 4.94 -9.86
C PHE A 145 -22.34 3.76 -10.79
N LEU A 146 -21.07 3.34 -10.86
CA LEU A 146 -20.72 2.14 -11.63
C LEU A 146 -21.41 0.89 -11.10
N ARG A 147 -21.48 0.70 -9.78
CA ARG A 147 -22.19 -0.45 -9.17
C ARG A 147 -23.67 -0.48 -9.50
N GLU A 148 -24.35 0.67 -9.40
CA GLU A 148 -25.79 0.80 -9.69
C GLU A 148 -26.12 0.42 -11.14
N TYR A 149 -25.19 0.62 -12.07
CA TYR A 149 -25.37 0.37 -13.50
C TYR A 149 -24.72 -0.95 -13.96
N GLY A 150 -24.50 -1.90 -13.05
CA GLY A 150 -24.01 -3.24 -13.40
C GLY A 150 -22.49 -3.34 -13.64
N GLY A 151 -21.73 -2.35 -13.17
CA GLY A 151 -20.27 -2.36 -13.18
C GLY A 151 -19.61 -1.72 -14.40
N GLU A 152 -20.38 -1.30 -15.40
CA GLU A 152 -19.86 -0.77 -16.67
C GLU A 152 -20.76 0.35 -17.22
N VAL A 153 -20.17 1.51 -17.55
CA VAL A 153 -20.90 2.63 -18.16
C VAL A 153 -20.06 3.35 -19.21
N GLU A 154 -20.71 3.90 -20.24
CA GLU A 154 -20.09 4.83 -21.18
C GLU A 154 -19.48 6.05 -20.46
N ILE A 155 -18.20 6.33 -20.75
CA ILE A 155 -17.43 7.38 -20.08
C ILE A 155 -18.10 8.75 -20.23
N ARG A 156 -18.72 9.00 -21.38
CA ARG A 156 -19.40 10.28 -21.65
C ARG A 156 -20.55 10.50 -20.69
N ASP A 157 -21.34 9.46 -20.44
CA ASP A 157 -22.56 9.56 -19.65
C ASP A 157 -22.21 9.68 -18.16
N LEU A 158 -21.24 8.88 -17.68
CA LEU A 158 -20.68 9.02 -16.35
C LEU A 158 -20.10 10.43 -16.11
N VAL A 159 -19.26 10.92 -17.02
CA VAL A 159 -18.64 12.26 -16.91
C VAL A 159 -19.70 13.35 -16.86
N ASN A 160 -20.74 13.27 -17.70
CA ASN A 160 -21.82 14.25 -17.70
C ASN A 160 -22.58 14.27 -16.37
N ILE A 161 -22.96 13.10 -15.86
CA ILE A 161 -23.75 12.97 -14.63
C ILE A 161 -22.94 13.46 -13.43
N ILE A 162 -21.70 12.99 -13.29
CA ILE A 162 -20.83 13.38 -12.17
C ILE A 162 -20.46 14.86 -12.24
N SER A 163 -20.18 15.41 -13.43
CA SER A 163 -19.88 16.85 -13.61
C SER A 163 -21.04 17.73 -13.16
N LYS A 164 -22.28 17.31 -13.43
CA LYS A 164 -23.49 18.04 -13.03
C LYS A 164 -23.74 17.92 -11.53
N LYS A 165 -23.56 16.72 -10.95
CA LYS A 165 -23.75 16.48 -9.51
C LYS A 165 -22.77 17.29 -8.64
N TYR A 166 -21.53 17.45 -9.10
CA TYR A 166 -20.46 18.15 -8.37
C TYR A 166 -20.21 19.59 -8.82
N GLU A 167 -21.06 20.12 -9.72
CA GLU A 167 -20.90 21.47 -10.29
C GLU A 167 -19.47 21.77 -10.77
N THR A 168 -18.83 20.77 -11.39
CA THR A 168 -17.42 20.83 -11.80
C THR A 168 -17.30 20.62 -13.31
N ASN A 169 -16.18 21.03 -13.88
CA ASN A 169 -15.95 20.83 -15.31
C ASN A 169 -15.69 19.34 -15.62
N ARG A 170 -15.94 18.95 -16.88
CA ARG A 170 -15.77 17.56 -17.33
C ARG A 170 -14.32 17.07 -17.24
N ASP A 171 -13.35 17.97 -17.35
CA ASP A 171 -11.93 17.61 -17.31
C ASP A 171 -11.49 17.23 -15.89
N ASN A 172 -12.01 17.91 -14.86
CA ASN A 172 -11.81 17.55 -13.47
C ASN A 172 -12.34 16.14 -13.20
N VAL A 173 -13.54 15.80 -13.71
CA VAL A 173 -14.06 14.43 -13.59
C VAL A 173 -13.15 13.41 -14.28
N ARG A 174 -12.56 13.75 -15.43
CA ARG A 174 -11.57 12.87 -16.09
C ARG A 174 -10.30 12.70 -15.28
N VAL A 175 -9.84 13.74 -14.57
CA VAL A 175 -8.73 13.63 -13.61
C VAL A 175 -9.09 12.67 -12.47
N GLU A 176 -10.32 12.73 -11.96
CA GLU A 176 -10.78 11.78 -10.94
C GLU A 176 -10.84 10.34 -11.44
N LEU A 177 -11.29 10.14 -12.68
CA LEU A 177 -11.26 8.83 -13.33
C LEU A 177 -9.83 8.34 -13.56
N ALA A 178 -8.92 9.21 -13.98
CA ALA A 178 -7.51 8.86 -14.13
C ALA A 178 -6.92 8.39 -12.79
N PHE A 179 -7.23 9.10 -11.71
CA PHE A 179 -6.80 8.72 -10.36
C PHE A 179 -7.36 7.35 -9.93
N LEU A 180 -8.67 7.11 -10.11
CA LEU A 180 -9.28 5.80 -9.82
C LEU A 180 -8.70 4.67 -10.67
N LYS A 181 -8.32 4.96 -11.92
CA LYS A 181 -7.64 4.03 -12.81
C LYS A 181 -6.23 3.71 -12.32
N GLU A 182 -5.46 4.71 -11.90
CA GLU A 182 -4.12 4.51 -11.31
C GLU A 182 -4.20 3.65 -10.03
N LEU A 183 -5.25 3.83 -9.24
CA LEU A 183 -5.51 2.97 -8.08
C LEU A 183 -5.86 1.52 -8.48
N GLY A 184 -6.28 1.29 -9.72
CA GLY A 184 -6.72 -0.01 -10.21
C GLY A 184 -8.11 -0.39 -9.72
N ILE A 185 -8.93 0.61 -9.35
CA ILE A 185 -10.35 0.44 -8.95
C ILE A 185 -11.26 0.40 -10.19
N ILE A 186 -10.85 1.09 -11.26
CA ILE A 186 -11.53 1.08 -12.54
C ILE A 186 -10.55 0.81 -13.69
N GLU A 187 -11.09 0.30 -14.79
CA GLU A 187 -10.45 0.26 -16.09
C GLU A 187 -11.21 1.16 -17.05
N VAL A 188 -10.50 1.68 -18.06
CA VAL A 188 -11.13 2.42 -19.16
C VAL A 188 -10.78 1.72 -20.46
N LYS A 189 -11.78 1.10 -21.10
CA LYS A 189 -11.63 0.32 -22.32
C LYS A 189 -12.80 0.61 -23.26
N ASP A 190 -12.51 0.77 -24.55
CA ASP A 190 -13.53 0.97 -25.60
C ASP A 190 -14.56 2.07 -25.26
N ARG A 191 -14.10 3.20 -24.69
CA ARG A 191 -14.90 4.34 -24.20
C ARG A 191 -15.81 4.06 -23.01
N LYS A 192 -15.66 2.91 -22.38
CA LYS A 192 -16.38 2.55 -21.16
C LYS A 192 -15.47 2.61 -19.95
N VAL A 193 -16.08 2.93 -18.81
CA VAL A 193 -15.47 2.82 -17.50
C VAL A 193 -16.01 1.55 -16.87
N ILE A 194 -15.12 0.66 -16.46
CA ILE A 194 -15.43 -0.67 -15.93
C ILE A 194 -14.90 -0.74 -14.50
N LEU A 195 -15.71 -1.17 -13.55
CA LEU A 195 -15.28 -1.41 -12.18
C LEU A 195 -14.46 -2.71 -12.13
N THR A 196 -13.18 -2.63 -11.73
CA THR A 196 -12.27 -3.78 -11.68
C THR A 196 -12.28 -4.48 -10.33
N GLN A 197 -12.74 -3.78 -9.29
CA GLN A 197 -12.82 -4.29 -7.93
C GLN A 197 -14.24 -4.15 -7.42
N LEU A 198 -14.89 -5.29 -7.15
CA LEU A 198 -16.07 -5.34 -6.30
C LEU A 198 -15.61 -5.12 -4.85
N LEU A 199 -15.29 -3.86 -4.50
CA LEU A 199 -15.18 -3.45 -3.10
C LEU A 199 -16.52 -3.65 -2.39
#